data_AF-A0AAV9XC49-F1
#
_entry.id   AF-A0AAV9XC49-F1
#
_cell.length_a   1.000
_cell.length_b   1.000
_cell.length_c   1.000
_cell.angle_alpha   90.00
_cell.angle_beta   90.00
_cell.angle_gamma   90.00
#
_symmetry.space_group_name_H-M   'P 1'
#
loop_
_entity.id
_entity.type
_entity.pdbx_description
1 polymer ?
#
loop_
_entity_poly.entity_id
_entity_poly.type
_entity_poly.pdbx_seq_one_letter_code
_entity_poly.pdbx_strand_id
1 'polypeptide(L)'
;MSTSDMADVDYGSSLSFATIARLQDLAILSYQQPAHINSNYPVTETHLDTAAAAQTNHHVSVERDINTLDELIKKQEDAIRELKSELEMLHKRDDVTPPKIEVAKVNGLKNGSEKYFLESPWLPEEESGLNTLLAVRGVLRVIEESRKRRSDAERRVEEMKKVIQREQGWIATAQEMEEELKRRIGELEKVDGVNESDAKRDKRKIAEFEKSRRDMEKMGDILMRELGKFIKSRLGVMIAVEEAGGPVVGSELDVEKLKQYLDVEAGSTGRKNKAAKARERGQKRLDEIWGGGDEDGGSLDPEKRAGDELLDLVEAMMNTMLEDDSHGYTKLTRESAASRFLVRSFVATLHPKDAMRIRLLDFAGKIEGGR
;
A
#
# COMPACT_ATOMS: atom_id res chain seq x y z
N MET A 1 -4.53 13.28 25.19
CA MET A 1 -5.78 12.78 24.58
C MET A 1 -6.40 13.96 23.86
N SER A 2 -6.37 13.90 22.53
CA SER A 2 -6.73 15.00 21.63
C SER A 2 -8.23 14.94 21.38
N THR A 3 -8.97 16.00 21.72
CA THR A 3 -10.36 16.19 21.32
C THR A 3 -10.42 17.41 20.42
N SER A 4 -10.09 17.20 19.15
CA SER A 4 -10.36 18.12 18.04
C SER A 4 -11.21 17.34 17.06
N ASP A 5 -12.51 17.29 17.32
CA ASP A 5 -13.54 16.89 16.35
C ASP A 5 -14.87 17.48 16.83
N MET A 6 -14.95 18.81 16.78
CA MET A 6 -16.23 19.51 16.72
C MET A 6 -16.45 19.80 15.24
N ALA A 7 -17.28 18.97 14.62
CA ALA A 7 -17.77 19.18 13.28
C ALA A 7 -18.36 20.59 13.18
N ASP A 8 -17.80 21.41 12.28
CA ASP A 8 -18.49 22.54 11.70
C ASP A 8 -19.79 22.01 11.09
N VAL A 9 -20.89 22.18 11.81
CA VAL A 9 -22.23 22.04 11.24
C VAL A 9 -22.41 23.26 10.35
N ASP A 10 -22.07 23.09 9.07
CA ASP A 10 -22.26 24.07 8.03
C ASP A 10 -23.76 24.38 7.88
N TYR A 11 -24.23 25.40 8.61
CA TYR A 11 -25.56 25.99 8.45
C TYR A 11 -25.67 26.82 7.15
N GLY A 12 -24.67 26.76 6.27
CA GLY A 12 -24.57 27.51 5.02
C GLY A 12 -25.10 26.80 3.79
N SER A 13 -26.28 26.15 3.84
CA SER A 13 -26.99 25.89 2.58
C SER A 13 -27.59 27.20 2.08
N SER A 14 -26.79 28.06 1.44
CA SER A 14 -27.30 29.23 0.73
C SER A 14 -28.35 28.75 -0.26
N LEU A 15 -29.62 29.03 0.04
CA LEU A 15 -30.74 28.65 -0.80
C LEU A 15 -30.47 29.18 -2.21
N SER A 16 -30.50 28.30 -3.20
CA SER A 16 -30.26 28.72 -4.58
C SER A 16 -31.31 29.76 -4.96
N PHE A 17 -30.93 30.79 -5.72
CA PHE A 17 -31.85 31.83 -6.19
C PHE A 17 -33.11 31.23 -6.87
N ALA A 18 -32.95 30.09 -7.54
CA ALA A 18 -34.05 29.32 -8.12
C ALA A 18 -35.01 28.72 -7.06
N THR A 19 -34.49 28.27 -5.92
CA THR A 19 -35.30 27.78 -4.79
C THR A 19 -36.07 28.93 -4.15
N ILE A 20 -35.46 30.13 -4.05
CA ILE A 20 -36.11 31.34 -3.52
C ILE A 20 -37.24 31.81 -4.45
N ALA A 21 -36.99 31.90 -5.75
CA ALA A 21 -38.02 32.26 -6.73
C ALA A 21 -39.18 31.24 -6.74
N ARG A 22 -38.86 29.95 -6.65
CA ARG A 22 -39.87 28.88 -6.59
C ARG A 22 -40.66 28.89 -5.28
N LEU A 23 -40.03 29.27 -4.17
CA LEU A 23 -40.71 29.48 -2.88
C LEU A 23 -41.68 30.67 -2.96
N GLN A 24 -41.29 31.76 -3.63
CA GLN A 24 -42.16 32.90 -3.87
C GLN A 24 -43.35 32.50 -4.74
N ASP A 25 -43.13 31.79 -5.85
CA ASP A 25 -44.21 31.30 -6.72
C ASP A 25 -45.15 30.32 -6.00
N LEU A 26 -44.62 29.45 -5.15
CA LEU A 26 -45.42 28.50 -4.40
C LEU A 26 -46.16 29.12 -3.22
N ALA A 27 -45.60 30.16 -2.58
CA ALA A 27 -46.33 30.96 -1.59
C ALA A 27 -47.52 31.68 -2.24
N ILE A 28 -47.35 32.17 -3.48
CA ILE A 28 -48.42 32.74 -4.31
C ILE A 28 -49.47 31.66 -4.64
N LEU A 29 -49.06 30.44 -5.01
CA LEU A 29 -49.98 29.34 -5.36
C LEU A 29 -50.69 28.71 -4.16
N SER A 30 -50.02 28.54 -3.01
CA SER A 30 -50.65 28.04 -1.78
C SER A 30 -51.77 28.96 -1.31
N TYR A 31 -51.63 30.24 -1.61
CA TYR A 31 -52.62 31.26 -1.33
C TYR A 31 -53.84 31.17 -2.28
N GLN A 32 -53.67 30.69 -3.52
CA GLN A 32 -54.75 30.50 -4.48
C GLN A 32 -55.56 29.19 -4.27
N GLN A 33 -54.98 28.15 -3.65
CA GLN A 33 -55.69 26.88 -3.42
C GLN A 33 -56.94 26.95 -2.53
N PRO A 34 -57.00 27.69 -1.40
CA PRO A 34 -58.25 27.81 -0.64
C PRO A 34 -59.37 28.50 -1.43
N ALA A 35 -59.03 29.31 -2.45
CA ALA A 35 -60.03 29.90 -3.36
C ALA A 35 -60.56 28.90 -4.41
N HIS A 36 -59.82 27.83 -4.73
CA HIS A 36 -60.19 26.86 -5.76
C HIS A 36 -60.85 25.57 -5.24
N ILE A 37 -60.77 25.25 -3.95
CA ILE A 37 -61.41 24.04 -3.39
C ILE A 37 -62.95 24.15 -3.39
N ASN A 38 -63.52 25.37 -3.47
CA ASN A 38 -64.94 25.61 -3.73
C ASN A 38 -65.22 25.82 -5.24
N SER A 39 -64.89 24.85 -6.09
CA SER A 39 -64.96 24.96 -7.56
C SER A 39 -66.38 24.92 -8.17
N ASN A 40 -67.41 25.43 -7.50
CA ASN A 40 -68.77 25.51 -8.04
C ASN A 40 -69.31 26.94 -8.18
N TYR A 41 -68.48 27.97 -8.00
CA TYR A 41 -68.88 29.37 -8.25
C TYR A 41 -67.98 30.03 -9.30
N PRO A 42 -68.53 30.87 -10.20
CA PRO A 42 -67.76 31.58 -11.20
C PRO A 42 -66.78 32.55 -10.55
N VAL A 43 -65.54 32.55 -11.03
CA VAL A 43 -64.48 33.48 -10.62
C VAL A 43 -64.89 34.89 -11.03
N THR A 44 -65.24 35.74 -10.06
CA THR A 44 -65.47 37.17 -10.23
C THR A 44 -64.20 37.96 -9.93
N GLU A 45 -64.01 39.12 -10.58
CA GLU A 45 -62.83 40.01 -10.43
C GLU A 45 -62.52 40.37 -8.97
N THR A 46 -63.53 40.36 -8.09
CA THR A 46 -63.40 40.58 -6.64
C THR A 46 -62.51 39.55 -5.93
N HIS A 47 -62.36 38.33 -6.46
CA HIS A 47 -61.50 37.31 -5.85
C HIS A 47 -60.00 37.56 -6.10
N LEU A 48 -59.64 38.23 -7.20
CA LEU A 48 -58.25 38.60 -7.50
C LEU A 48 -57.77 39.73 -6.58
N ASP A 49 -58.64 40.71 -6.31
CA ASP A 49 -58.36 41.80 -5.36
C ASP A 49 -58.23 41.27 -3.92
N THR A 50 -59.07 40.30 -3.55
CA THR A 50 -58.98 39.64 -2.24
C THR A 50 -57.69 38.84 -2.09
N ALA A 51 -57.19 38.25 -3.18
CA ALA A 51 -55.95 37.49 -3.16
C ALA A 51 -54.69 38.37 -3.12
N ALA A 52 -54.67 39.46 -3.89
CA ALA A 52 -53.61 40.45 -3.83
C ALA A 52 -53.54 41.11 -2.44
N ALA A 53 -54.69 41.49 -1.86
CA ALA A 53 -54.77 42.09 -0.53
C ALA A 53 -54.21 41.16 0.55
N ALA A 54 -54.54 39.89 0.49
CA ALA A 54 -54.05 38.93 1.46
C ALA A 54 -52.58 38.52 1.26
N GLN A 55 -52.07 38.52 0.02
CA GLN A 55 -50.62 38.42 -0.21
C GLN A 55 -49.88 39.61 0.42
N THR A 56 -50.41 40.82 0.29
CA THR A 56 -49.81 41.99 0.96
C THR A 56 -49.89 41.87 2.49
N ASN A 57 -51.00 41.38 3.05
CA ASN A 57 -51.11 41.15 4.49
C ASN A 57 -50.13 40.08 5.01
N HIS A 58 -49.94 38.99 4.24
CA HIS A 58 -48.96 37.96 4.55
C HIS A 58 -47.53 38.50 4.53
N HIS A 59 -47.17 39.28 3.50
CA HIS A 59 -45.87 39.93 3.41
C HIS A 59 -45.61 40.84 4.62
N VAL A 60 -46.59 41.67 4.96
CA VAL A 60 -46.47 42.59 6.09
C VAL A 60 -46.40 41.84 7.43
N SER A 61 -47.13 40.72 7.60
CA SER A 61 -46.99 39.85 8.79
C SER A 61 -45.58 39.28 8.88
N VAL A 62 -45.05 38.75 7.78
CA VAL A 62 -43.70 38.17 7.73
C VAL A 62 -42.63 39.22 8.04
N GLU A 63 -42.75 40.43 7.47
CA GLU A 63 -41.81 41.52 7.78
C GLU A 63 -41.86 41.94 9.25
N ARG A 64 -43.06 42.00 9.86
CA ARG A 64 -43.18 42.26 11.29
C ARG A 64 -42.49 41.19 12.12
N ASP A 65 -42.71 39.91 11.80
CA ASP A 65 -42.12 38.79 12.54
C ASP A 65 -40.60 38.71 12.36
N ILE A 66 -40.08 39.09 11.19
CA ILE A 66 -38.63 39.22 10.97
C ILE A 66 -38.06 40.35 11.81
N ASN A 67 -38.71 41.51 11.84
CA ASN A 67 -38.24 42.65 12.64
C ASN A 67 -38.27 42.33 14.14
N THR A 68 -39.30 41.64 14.64
CA THR A 68 -39.35 41.22 16.04
C THR A 68 -38.27 40.20 16.37
N LEU A 69 -37.99 39.25 15.47
CA LEU A 69 -36.86 38.32 15.59
C LEU A 69 -35.52 39.06 15.63
N ASP A 70 -35.29 40.03 14.75
CA ASP A 70 -34.05 40.82 14.72
C ASP A 70 -33.88 41.62 16.02
N GLU A 71 -34.96 42.18 16.56
CA GLU A 71 -34.93 42.84 17.87
C GLU A 71 -34.62 41.87 19.01
N LEU A 72 -35.20 40.68 19.00
CA LEU A 72 -34.93 39.64 20.00
C LEU A 72 -33.49 39.15 19.93
N ILE A 73 -32.96 38.93 18.72
CA ILE A 73 -31.56 38.54 18.49
C ILE A 73 -30.65 39.63 19.04
N LYS A 74 -30.89 40.91 18.70
CA LYS A 74 -30.08 42.03 19.23
C LYS A 74 -30.12 42.10 20.77
N LYS A 75 -31.30 41.96 21.38
CA LYS A 75 -31.45 41.95 22.84
C LYS A 75 -30.66 40.80 23.47
N GLN A 76 -30.71 39.61 22.87
CA GLN A 76 -29.95 38.45 23.35
C GLN A 76 -28.44 38.62 23.15
N GLU A 77 -28.00 39.16 22.01
CA GLU A 77 -26.60 39.47 21.75
C GLU A 77 -26.04 40.52 22.72
N ASP A 78 -26.82 41.56 23.02
CA ASP A 78 -26.45 42.59 23.98
C ASP A 78 -26.39 42.02 25.40
N ALA A 79 -27.35 41.18 25.81
CA ALA A 79 -27.30 40.47 27.09
C ALA A 79 -26.09 39.53 27.20
N ILE A 80 -25.74 38.82 26.12
CA ILE A 80 -24.52 38.00 26.07
C ILE A 80 -23.27 38.88 26.20
N ARG A 81 -23.26 40.06 25.57
CA ARG A 81 -22.12 41.01 25.65
C ARG A 81 -21.96 41.56 27.06
N GLU A 82 -23.06 41.89 27.73
CA GLU A 82 -23.08 42.32 29.13
C GLU A 82 -22.55 41.23 30.05
N LEU A 83 -23.06 39.99 29.96
CA LEU A 83 -22.59 38.86 30.76
C LEU A 83 -21.09 38.54 30.52
N LYS A 84 -20.61 38.68 29.27
CA LYS A 84 -19.18 38.55 28.97
C LYS A 84 -18.35 39.64 29.66
N SER A 85 -18.82 40.88 29.65
CA SER A 85 -18.13 41.99 30.32
C SER A 85 -18.12 41.82 31.85
N GLU A 86 -19.20 41.32 32.46
CA GLU A 86 -19.24 41.00 33.89
C GLU A 86 -18.26 39.88 34.25
N LEU A 87 -18.18 38.84 33.41
CA LEU A 87 -17.24 37.74 33.58
C LEU A 87 -15.77 38.22 33.47
N GLU A 88 -15.49 39.16 32.57
CA GLU A 88 -14.16 39.79 32.45
C GLU A 88 -13.82 40.67 33.68
N MET A 89 -14.80 41.36 34.26
CA MET A 89 -14.59 42.11 35.51
C MET A 89 -14.34 41.20 36.71
N LEU A 90 -15.01 40.04 36.77
CA LEU A 90 -14.80 39.03 37.81
C LEU A 90 -13.43 38.35 37.69
N HIS A 91 -12.92 38.13 36.47
CA HIS A 91 -11.56 37.64 36.26
C HIS A 91 -10.47 38.62 36.70
N LYS A 92 -10.76 39.93 36.74
CA LYS A 92 -9.83 40.98 37.18
C LYS A 92 -9.83 41.23 38.69
N ARG A 93 -10.75 40.62 39.45
CA ARG A 93 -10.74 40.67 40.92
C ARG A 93 -9.79 39.60 41.44
N ASP A 94 -8.71 40.03 42.09
CA ASP A 94 -7.58 39.19 42.55
C ASP A 94 -7.90 38.14 43.63
N ASP A 95 -9.18 37.97 44.02
CA ASP A 95 -9.61 37.07 45.11
C ASP A 95 -10.11 35.68 44.63
N VAL A 96 -10.05 35.37 43.33
CA VAL A 96 -10.67 34.15 42.77
C VAL A 96 -9.64 33.13 42.29
N THR A 97 -9.57 31.99 42.99
CA THR A 97 -8.74 30.83 42.62
C THR A 97 -9.29 30.16 41.34
N PRO A 98 -8.45 29.76 40.36
CA PRO A 98 -8.89 29.11 39.10
C PRO A 98 -9.94 27.99 39.23
N PRO A 99 -9.88 27.06 40.21
CA PRO A 99 -10.89 26.01 40.34
C PRO A 99 -12.28 26.53 40.76
N LYS A 100 -12.36 27.66 41.48
CA LYS A 100 -13.65 28.27 41.84
C LYS A 100 -14.35 28.89 40.62
N ILE A 101 -13.56 29.38 39.66
CA ILE A 101 -14.05 29.92 38.38
C ILE A 101 -14.63 28.80 37.52
N GLU A 102 -13.96 27.65 37.46
CA GLU A 102 -14.45 26.48 36.73
C GLU A 102 -15.76 25.93 37.32
N VAL A 103 -15.84 25.80 38.65
CA VAL A 103 -17.07 25.39 39.34
C VAL A 103 -18.20 26.40 39.10
N ALA A 104 -17.91 27.71 39.14
CA ALA A 104 -18.89 28.75 38.83
C ALA A 104 -19.38 28.69 37.37
N LYS A 105 -18.49 28.42 36.41
CA LYS A 105 -18.85 28.24 35.00
C LYS A 105 -19.74 27.01 34.79
N VAL A 106 -19.41 25.88 35.41
CA VAL A 106 -20.22 24.64 35.30
C VAL A 106 -21.58 24.83 35.96
N ASN A 107 -21.65 25.44 37.15
CA ASN A 107 -22.92 25.76 37.79
C ASN A 107 -23.73 26.79 36.99
N GLY A 108 -23.06 27.77 36.38
CA GLY A 108 -23.67 28.74 35.48
C GLY A 108 -24.26 28.08 34.23
N LEU A 109 -23.53 27.14 33.62
CA LEU A 109 -24.01 26.38 32.46
C LEU A 109 -25.19 25.47 32.83
N LYS A 110 -25.11 24.79 33.98
CA LYS A 110 -26.20 23.96 34.51
C LYS A 110 -27.46 24.80 34.73
N ASN A 111 -27.35 25.88 35.51
CA ASN A 111 -28.48 26.76 35.82
C ASN A 111 -29.02 27.46 34.56
N GLY A 112 -28.15 27.82 33.62
CA GLY A 112 -28.52 28.41 32.34
C GLY A 112 -29.29 27.42 31.46
N SER A 113 -28.82 26.17 31.37
CA SER A 113 -29.50 25.11 30.63
C SER A 113 -30.85 24.77 31.25
N GLU A 114 -30.94 24.68 32.58
CA GLU A 114 -32.20 24.43 33.30
C GLU A 114 -33.21 25.55 33.05
N LYS A 115 -32.78 26.82 33.04
CA LYS A 115 -33.64 27.95 32.68
C LYS A 115 -34.06 27.94 31.21
N TYR A 116 -33.14 27.65 30.31
CA TYR A 116 -33.42 27.58 28.87
C TYR A 116 -34.46 26.50 28.53
N PHE A 117 -34.45 25.36 29.23
CA PHE A 117 -35.45 24.31 29.05
C PHE A 117 -36.81 24.62 29.71
N LEU A 118 -36.85 25.52 30.69
CA LEU A 118 -38.08 25.93 31.38
C LEU A 118 -38.80 27.09 30.66
N GLU A 119 -38.05 27.95 29.97
CA GLU A 119 -38.61 29.03 29.17
C GLU A 119 -39.05 28.49 27.80
N SER A 120 -40.32 28.67 27.46
CA SER A 120 -40.78 28.36 26.11
C SER A 120 -40.07 29.30 25.13
N PRO A 121 -39.43 28.77 24.07
CA PRO A 121 -38.84 29.63 23.06
C PRO A 121 -39.92 30.53 22.45
N TRP A 122 -39.50 31.71 21.99
CA TRP A 122 -40.38 32.57 21.23
C TRP A 122 -40.89 31.80 20.01
N LEU A 123 -42.20 31.71 19.89
CA LEU A 123 -42.89 31.09 18.77
C LEU A 123 -43.77 32.18 18.12
N PRO A 124 -43.78 32.28 16.78
CA PRO A 124 -44.69 33.20 16.10
C PRO A 124 -46.14 32.88 16.45
N GLU A 125 -47.01 33.89 16.37
CA GLU A 125 -48.45 33.71 16.55
C GLU A 125 -49.00 32.70 15.52
N GLU A 126 -50.11 32.02 15.84
CA GLU A 126 -50.69 30.99 14.96
C GLU A 126 -51.11 31.56 13.58
N GLU A 127 -51.49 32.84 13.54
CA GLU A 127 -51.83 33.58 12.32
C GLU A 127 -50.60 34.17 11.59
N SER A 128 -49.38 33.95 12.12
CA SER A 128 -48.14 34.41 11.49
C SER A 128 -47.92 33.74 10.14
N GLY A 129 -47.60 34.56 9.13
CA GLY A 129 -47.17 34.07 7.82
C GLY A 129 -45.87 33.25 7.86
N LEU A 130 -45.04 33.41 8.90
CA LEU A 130 -43.77 32.70 9.03
C LEU A 130 -43.96 31.19 9.20
N ASN A 131 -45.00 30.78 9.93
CA ASN A 131 -45.32 29.36 10.14
C ASN A 131 -45.67 28.66 8.81
N THR A 132 -46.43 29.33 7.94
CA THR A 132 -46.76 28.82 6.60
C THR A 132 -45.50 28.72 5.72
N LEU A 133 -44.65 29.75 5.72
CA LEU A 133 -43.40 29.73 4.95
C LEU A 133 -42.44 28.63 5.43
N LEU A 134 -42.35 28.40 6.73
CA LEU A 134 -41.54 27.33 7.30
C LEU A 134 -42.05 25.95 6.89
N ALA A 135 -43.36 25.74 6.92
CA ALA A 135 -43.99 24.50 6.46
C ALA A 135 -43.71 24.26 4.97
N VAL A 136 -43.91 25.28 4.11
CA VAL A 136 -43.63 25.19 2.67
C VAL A 136 -42.15 24.93 2.41
N ARG A 137 -41.24 25.61 3.10
CA ARG A 137 -39.80 25.36 3.01
C ARG A 137 -39.45 23.94 3.40
N GLY A 138 -40.03 23.43 4.48
CA GLY A 138 -39.85 22.06 4.94
C GLY A 138 -40.29 21.04 3.89
N VAL A 139 -41.50 21.21 3.34
CA VAL A 139 -42.04 20.36 2.28
C VAL A 139 -41.16 20.41 1.03
N LEU A 140 -40.72 21.59 0.59
CA LEU A 140 -39.83 21.71 -0.57
C LEU A 140 -38.49 21.04 -0.35
N ARG A 141 -37.89 21.21 0.83
CA ARG A 141 -36.64 20.53 1.18
C ARG A 141 -36.83 19.01 1.10
N VAL A 142 -37.90 18.47 1.65
CA VAL A 142 -38.22 17.03 1.56
C VAL A 142 -38.43 16.59 0.10
N ILE A 143 -39.08 17.40 -0.74
CA ILE A 143 -39.25 17.12 -2.16
C ILE A 143 -37.90 17.10 -2.90
N GLU A 144 -37.02 18.07 -2.65
CA GLU A 144 -35.70 18.11 -3.27
C GLU A 144 -34.82 16.94 -2.82
N GLU A 145 -34.80 16.65 -1.52
CA GLU A 145 -34.06 15.51 -0.98
C GLU A 145 -34.61 14.18 -1.52
N SER A 146 -35.93 14.00 -1.60
CA SER A 146 -36.53 12.79 -2.17
C SER A 146 -36.22 12.63 -3.66
N ARG A 147 -36.15 13.72 -4.43
CA ARG A 147 -35.70 13.69 -5.82
C ARG A 147 -34.25 13.26 -5.95
N LYS A 148 -33.34 13.80 -5.14
CA LYS A 148 -31.93 13.37 -5.10
C LYS A 148 -31.81 11.89 -4.74
N ARG A 149 -32.53 11.44 -3.71
CA ARG A 149 -32.58 10.02 -3.32
C ARG A 149 -33.12 9.14 -4.44
N ARG A 150 -34.11 9.61 -5.21
CA ARG A 150 -34.63 8.89 -6.38
C ARG A 150 -33.58 8.75 -7.47
N SER A 151 -32.89 9.82 -7.86
CA SER A 151 -31.84 9.72 -8.88
C SER A 151 -30.70 8.80 -8.44
N ASP A 152 -30.32 8.82 -7.17
CA ASP A 152 -29.32 7.90 -6.62
C ASP A 152 -29.80 6.45 -6.59
N ALA A 153 -31.09 6.23 -6.30
CA ALA A 153 -31.69 4.90 -6.36
C ALA A 153 -31.75 4.39 -7.82
N GLU A 154 -32.14 5.23 -8.77
CA GLU A 154 -32.17 4.90 -10.21
C GLU A 154 -30.77 4.54 -10.71
N ARG A 155 -29.74 5.31 -10.36
CA ARG A 155 -28.34 4.99 -10.69
C ARG A 155 -27.92 3.64 -10.14
N ARG A 156 -28.22 3.35 -8.86
CA ARG A 156 -27.89 2.07 -8.23
C ARG A 156 -28.62 0.89 -8.87
N VAL A 157 -29.88 1.07 -9.26
CA VAL A 157 -30.64 0.04 -9.99
C VAL A 157 -30.00 -0.26 -11.35
N GLU A 158 -29.55 0.77 -12.06
CA GLU A 158 -28.89 0.59 -13.36
C GLU A 158 -27.51 -0.09 -13.23
N GLU A 159 -26.74 0.28 -12.21
CA GLU A 159 -25.49 -0.42 -11.87
C GLU A 159 -25.75 -1.90 -11.54
N MET A 160 -26.78 -2.19 -10.74
CA MET A 160 -27.16 -3.56 -10.38
C MET A 160 -27.59 -4.38 -11.61
N LYS A 161 -28.37 -3.79 -12.53
CA LYS A 161 -28.75 -4.46 -13.79
C LYS A 161 -27.53 -4.84 -14.62
N LYS A 162 -26.53 -3.96 -14.71
CA LYS A 162 -25.26 -4.25 -15.41
C LYS A 162 -24.49 -5.39 -14.74
N VAL A 163 -24.50 -5.46 -13.41
CA VAL A 163 -23.91 -6.59 -12.66
C VAL A 163 -24.65 -7.89 -13.01
N ILE A 164 -25.98 -7.89 -12.92
CA ILE A 164 -26.80 -9.08 -13.23
C ILE A 164 -26.53 -9.58 -14.66
N GLN A 165 -26.46 -8.69 -15.65
CA GLN A 165 -26.16 -9.09 -17.04
C GLN A 165 -24.77 -9.72 -17.17
N ARG A 166 -23.76 -9.20 -16.47
CA ARG A 166 -22.42 -9.81 -16.46
C ARG A 166 -22.46 -11.20 -15.83
N GLU A 167 -23.08 -11.34 -14.66
CA GLU A 167 -23.18 -12.64 -13.97
C GLU A 167 -23.96 -13.66 -14.80
N GLN A 168 -25.03 -13.25 -15.48
CA GLN A 168 -25.76 -14.12 -16.41
C GLN A 168 -24.86 -14.58 -17.57
N GLY A 169 -24.03 -13.69 -18.12
CA GLY A 169 -23.03 -14.06 -19.12
C GLY A 169 -22.02 -15.08 -18.58
N TRP A 170 -21.56 -14.90 -17.34
CA TRP A 170 -20.61 -15.81 -16.69
C TRP A 170 -21.22 -17.19 -16.45
N ILE A 171 -22.48 -17.24 -16.00
CA ILE A 171 -23.22 -18.50 -15.84
C ILE A 171 -23.36 -19.22 -17.18
N ALA A 172 -23.70 -18.51 -18.27
CA ALA A 172 -23.82 -19.09 -19.60
C ALA A 172 -22.48 -19.68 -20.08
N THR A 173 -21.37 -18.94 -19.93
CA THR A 173 -20.03 -19.45 -20.25
C THR A 173 -19.64 -20.63 -19.37
N ALA A 174 -19.99 -20.62 -18.08
CA ALA A 174 -19.72 -21.74 -17.18
C ALA A 174 -20.48 -23.00 -17.60
N GLN A 175 -21.72 -22.87 -18.04
CA GLN A 175 -22.52 -23.99 -18.58
C GLN A 175 -21.90 -24.54 -19.87
N GLU A 176 -21.47 -23.68 -20.79
CA GLU A 176 -20.78 -24.12 -22.02
C GLU A 176 -19.47 -24.86 -21.70
N MET A 177 -18.69 -24.35 -20.73
CA MET A 177 -17.48 -25.05 -20.26
C MET A 177 -17.80 -26.39 -19.62
N GLU A 178 -18.88 -26.48 -18.83
CA GLU A 178 -19.31 -27.73 -18.21
C GLU A 178 -19.70 -28.78 -19.27
N GLU A 179 -20.44 -28.36 -20.30
CA GLU A 179 -20.81 -29.23 -21.43
C GLU A 179 -19.58 -29.71 -22.20
N GLU A 180 -18.64 -28.81 -22.51
CA GLU A 180 -17.40 -29.13 -23.21
C GLU A 180 -16.50 -30.06 -22.38
N LEU A 181 -16.41 -29.85 -21.07
CA LEU A 181 -15.67 -30.73 -20.17
C LEU A 181 -16.32 -32.10 -20.09
N LYS A 182 -17.65 -32.20 -19.95
CA LYS A 182 -18.36 -33.47 -19.99
C LYS A 182 -18.13 -34.21 -21.32
N ARG A 183 -18.14 -33.48 -22.44
CA ARG A 183 -17.81 -34.05 -23.75
C ARG A 183 -16.40 -34.63 -23.77
N ARG A 184 -15.41 -33.86 -23.33
CA ARG A 184 -14.00 -34.29 -23.28
C ARG A 184 -13.77 -35.45 -22.33
N ILE A 185 -14.42 -35.45 -21.17
CA ILE A 185 -14.38 -36.59 -20.23
C ILE A 185 -14.94 -37.83 -20.94
N GLY A 186 -16.09 -37.72 -21.60
CA GLY A 186 -16.66 -38.84 -22.35
C GLY A 186 -15.79 -39.31 -23.53
N GLU A 187 -15.05 -38.41 -24.19
CA GLU A 187 -14.06 -38.77 -25.21
C GLU A 187 -12.84 -39.47 -24.60
N LEU A 188 -12.31 -38.94 -23.50
CA LEU A 188 -11.19 -39.52 -22.77
C LEU A 188 -11.54 -40.88 -22.18
N GLU A 189 -12.72 -41.06 -21.59
CA GLU A 189 -13.20 -42.36 -21.10
C GLU A 189 -13.33 -43.39 -22.23
N LYS A 190 -13.68 -42.97 -23.46
CA LYS A 190 -13.71 -43.86 -24.63
C LYS A 190 -12.29 -44.23 -25.10
N VAL A 191 -11.34 -43.30 -25.04
CA VAL A 191 -9.92 -43.55 -25.38
C VAL A 191 -9.24 -44.40 -24.29
N ASP A 192 -9.53 -44.12 -23.02
CA ASP A 192 -9.05 -44.83 -21.84
C ASP A 192 -9.83 -46.15 -21.58
N GLY A 193 -10.82 -46.47 -22.42
CA GLY A 193 -11.51 -47.77 -22.48
C GLY A 193 -10.57 -48.97 -22.73
N VAL A 194 -9.28 -48.73 -22.96
CA VAL A 194 -8.20 -49.71 -22.78
C VAL A 194 -7.77 -49.73 -21.30
N ASN A 195 -8.66 -50.28 -20.47
CA ASN A 195 -8.49 -50.71 -19.06
C ASN A 195 -7.08 -50.61 -18.43
N GLU A 196 -6.61 -49.41 -18.08
CA GLU A 196 -5.62 -49.25 -17.02
C GLU A 196 -6.29 -48.55 -15.84
N SER A 197 -6.38 -49.25 -14.70
CA SER A 197 -6.82 -48.68 -13.42
C SER A 197 -6.04 -47.38 -13.14
N ASP A 198 -6.72 -46.33 -12.67
CA ASP A 198 -6.11 -45.04 -12.30
C ASP A 198 -4.84 -45.21 -11.45
N ALA A 199 -4.84 -46.20 -10.56
CA ALA A 199 -3.71 -46.56 -9.72
C ALA A 199 -2.46 -47.02 -10.51
N LYS A 200 -2.61 -47.62 -11.70
CA LYS A 200 -1.49 -47.97 -12.59
C LYS A 200 -0.96 -46.76 -13.34
N ARG A 201 -1.85 -45.84 -13.75
CA ARG A 201 -1.48 -44.59 -14.43
C ARG A 201 -0.67 -43.67 -13.51
N ASP A 202 -1.10 -43.54 -12.26
CA ASP A 202 -0.39 -42.75 -11.26
C ASP A 202 0.96 -43.38 -10.92
N LYS A 203 1.01 -44.72 -10.76
CA LYS A 203 2.28 -45.43 -10.59
C LYS A 203 3.24 -45.23 -11.76
N ARG A 204 2.73 -45.19 -12.99
CA ARG A 204 3.56 -44.94 -14.18
C ARG A 204 4.10 -43.52 -14.20
N LYS A 205 3.27 -42.52 -13.92
CA LYS A 205 3.72 -41.12 -13.81
C LYS A 205 4.76 -40.95 -12.71
N ILE A 206 4.54 -41.56 -11.54
CA ILE A 206 5.50 -41.55 -10.43
C ILE A 206 6.81 -42.21 -10.87
N ALA A 207 6.76 -43.36 -11.54
CA ALA A 207 7.95 -44.02 -12.05
C ALA A 207 8.71 -43.19 -13.11
N GLU A 208 7.99 -42.45 -13.96
CA GLU A 208 8.57 -41.52 -14.93
C GLU A 208 9.25 -40.33 -14.23
N PHE A 209 8.62 -39.74 -13.22
CA PHE A 209 9.22 -38.68 -12.40
C PHE A 209 10.45 -39.16 -11.64
N GLU A 210 10.39 -40.34 -11.02
CA GLU A 210 11.54 -40.92 -10.31
C GLU A 210 12.70 -41.22 -11.27
N LYS A 211 12.41 -41.70 -12.47
CA LYS A 211 13.43 -41.94 -13.49
C LYS A 211 14.08 -40.62 -13.90
N SER A 212 13.28 -39.59 -14.18
CA SER A 212 13.79 -38.26 -14.51
C SER A 212 14.64 -37.67 -13.38
N ARG A 213 14.23 -37.83 -12.11
CA ARG A 213 15.01 -37.40 -10.94
C ARG A 213 16.37 -38.11 -10.89
N ARG A 214 16.39 -39.44 -11.03
CA ARG A 214 17.62 -40.23 -11.05
C ARG A 214 18.55 -39.85 -12.20
N ASP A 215 18.00 -39.53 -13.36
CA ASP A 215 18.79 -39.11 -14.52
C ASP A 215 19.38 -37.71 -14.32
N MET A 216 18.64 -36.78 -13.69
CA MET A 216 19.13 -35.45 -13.30
C MET A 216 20.22 -35.51 -12.22
N GLU A 217 20.05 -36.36 -11.19
CA GLU A 217 21.06 -36.59 -10.15
C GLU A 217 22.38 -37.10 -10.78
N LYS A 218 22.29 -38.12 -11.65
CA LYS A 218 23.48 -38.64 -12.37
C LYS A 218 24.15 -37.58 -13.24
N MET A 219 23.36 -36.77 -13.94
CA MET A 219 23.90 -35.69 -14.78
C MET A 219 24.58 -34.62 -13.92
N GLY A 220 24.01 -34.30 -12.75
CA GLY A 220 24.61 -33.42 -11.74
C GLY A 220 25.97 -33.95 -11.24
N ASP A 221 26.05 -35.23 -10.89
CA ASP A 221 27.28 -35.87 -10.43
C ASP A 221 28.39 -35.88 -11.50
N ILE A 222 28.02 -36.09 -12.77
CA ILE A 222 28.95 -36.03 -13.90
C ILE A 222 29.45 -34.60 -14.09
N LEU A 223 28.53 -33.62 -14.05
CA LEU A 223 28.86 -32.21 -14.23
C LEU A 223 29.80 -31.70 -13.12
N MET A 224 29.52 -32.02 -11.86
CA MET A 224 30.39 -31.63 -10.73
C MET A 224 31.79 -32.24 -10.84
N ARG A 225 31.91 -33.49 -11.30
CA ARG A 225 33.20 -34.13 -11.56
C ARG A 225 33.99 -33.44 -12.67
N GLU A 226 33.35 -33.14 -13.80
CA GLU A 226 34.01 -32.47 -14.93
C GLU A 226 34.36 -31.01 -14.58
N LEU A 227 33.51 -30.32 -13.82
CA LEU A 227 33.82 -28.99 -13.28
C LEU A 227 35.06 -29.04 -12.37
N GLY A 228 35.11 -29.99 -11.43
CA GLY A 228 36.28 -30.17 -10.55
C GLY A 228 37.57 -30.46 -11.33
N LYS A 229 37.51 -31.28 -12.38
CA LYS A 229 38.66 -31.52 -13.27
C LYS A 229 39.08 -30.26 -14.03
N PHE A 230 38.13 -29.50 -14.55
CA PHE A 230 38.41 -28.25 -15.26
C PHE A 230 39.07 -27.21 -14.35
N ILE A 231 38.55 -27.06 -13.12
CA ILE A 231 39.11 -26.15 -12.12
C ILE A 231 40.55 -26.55 -11.81
N LYS A 232 40.79 -27.83 -11.46
CA LYS A 232 42.13 -28.30 -11.08
C LYS A 232 43.16 -28.27 -12.21
N SER A 233 42.73 -28.48 -13.45
CA SER A 233 43.65 -28.56 -14.60
C SER A 233 44.01 -27.23 -15.22
N ARG A 234 43.08 -26.26 -15.25
CA ARG A 234 43.26 -24.98 -15.95
C ARG A 234 43.10 -23.79 -15.02
N LEU A 235 41.98 -23.74 -14.31
CA LEU A 235 41.59 -22.54 -13.59
C LEU A 235 42.42 -22.29 -12.32
N GLY A 236 42.86 -23.35 -11.64
CA GLY A 236 43.73 -23.24 -10.46
C GLY A 236 45.05 -22.55 -10.77
N VAL A 237 45.67 -22.85 -11.92
CA VAL A 237 46.89 -22.16 -12.38
C VAL A 237 46.58 -20.68 -12.65
N MET A 238 45.50 -20.39 -13.37
CA MET A 238 45.12 -19.02 -13.71
C MET A 238 44.84 -18.18 -12.46
N ILE A 239 44.13 -18.73 -11.48
CA ILE A 239 43.78 -18.04 -10.23
C ILE A 239 45.04 -17.83 -9.38
N ALA A 240 45.92 -18.83 -9.29
CA ALA A 240 47.19 -18.70 -8.58
C ALA A 240 48.06 -17.58 -9.17
N VAL A 241 48.09 -17.45 -10.50
CA VAL A 241 48.81 -16.36 -11.18
C VAL A 241 48.16 -15.00 -10.90
N GLU A 242 46.82 -14.88 -10.90
CA GLU A 242 46.16 -13.63 -10.52
C GLU A 242 46.42 -13.27 -9.04
N GLU A 243 46.46 -14.24 -8.13
CA GLU A 243 46.80 -14.03 -6.71
C GLU A 243 48.26 -13.59 -6.52
N ALA A 244 49.17 -14.11 -7.34
CA ALA A 244 50.57 -13.68 -7.46
C ALA A 244 50.76 -12.30 -8.12
N GLY A 245 49.68 -11.64 -8.55
CA GLY A 245 49.74 -10.32 -9.22
C GLY A 245 50.09 -10.38 -10.71
N GLY A 246 49.94 -11.54 -11.33
CA GLY A 246 50.09 -11.75 -12.76
C GLY A 246 48.85 -11.34 -13.57
N PRO A 247 48.78 -11.74 -14.85
CA PRO A 247 47.63 -11.44 -15.71
C PRO A 247 46.31 -11.97 -15.14
N VAL A 248 45.23 -11.25 -15.42
CA VAL A 248 43.87 -11.56 -14.94
C VAL A 248 43.39 -12.89 -15.53
N VAL A 249 42.67 -13.69 -14.73
CA VAL A 249 42.10 -14.97 -15.18
C VAL A 249 41.27 -14.76 -16.46
N GLY A 250 41.67 -15.44 -17.55
CA GLY A 250 41.02 -15.38 -18.86
C GLY A 250 41.69 -14.51 -19.92
N SER A 251 42.72 -13.71 -19.58
CA SER A 251 43.43 -12.89 -20.58
C SER A 251 44.47 -13.68 -21.40
N GLU A 252 45.11 -14.68 -20.79
CA GLU A 252 45.99 -15.65 -21.48
C GLU A 252 45.41 -17.05 -21.25
N LEU A 253 45.21 -17.81 -22.32
CA LEU A 253 44.64 -19.17 -22.27
C LEU A 253 45.71 -20.27 -22.18
N ASP A 254 46.96 -19.93 -22.47
CA ASP A 254 48.08 -20.85 -22.49
C ASP A 254 48.61 -21.11 -21.08
N VAL A 255 48.26 -22.27 -20.53
CA VAL A 255 48.61 -22.68 -19.15
C VAL A 255 50.12 -22.79 -18.99
N GLU A 256 50.88 -23.18 -20.02
CA GLU A 256 52.33 -23.35 -19.91
C GLU A 256 53.04 -22.01 -19.75
N LYS A 257 52.58 -20.96 -20.43
CA LYS A 257 53.09 -19.59 -20.22
C LYS A 257 52.71 -19.03 -18.87
N LEU A 258 51.51 -19.34 -18.37
CA LEU A 258 51.06 -18.91 -17.04
C LEU A 258 51.91 -19.52 -15.92
N LYS A 259 52.30 -20.80 -16.06
CA LYS A 259 53.23 -21.45 -15.13
C LYS A 259 54.59 -20.75 -15.04
N GLN A 260 55.08 -20.19 -16.14
CA GLN A 260 56.33 -19.42 -16.14
C GLN A 260 56.25 -18.18 -15.23
N TYR A 261 55.09 -17.51 -15.12
CA TYR A 261 54.93 -16.38 -14.21
C TYR A 261 55.04 -16.80 -12.74
N LEU A 262 54.48 -17.96 -12.41
CA LEU A 262 54.57 -18.54 -11.07
C LEU A 262 56.02 -18.96 -10.74
N ASP A 263 56.73 -19.55 -11.71
CA ASP A 263 58.13 -19.95 -11.56
C ASP A 263 59.09 -18.75 -11.45
N VAL A 264 58.79 -17.62 -12.10
CA VAL A 264 59.59 -16.38 -11.97
C VAL A 264 59.45 -15.78 -10.58
N GLU A 265 58.26 -15.83 -9.99
CA GLU A 265 58.04 -15.34 -8.63
C GLU A 265 58.66 -16.28 -7.57
N ALA A 266 58.48 -17.60 -7.72
CA ALA A 266 59.12 -18.61 -6.88
C ALA A 266 60.66 -18.64 -7.05
N GLY A 267 61.14 -18.29 -8.25
CA GLY A 267 62.54 -18.30 -8.69
C GLY A 267 63.36 -17.05 -8.36
N SER A 268 62.81 -16.05 -7.67
CA SER A 268 63.56 -14.90 -7.10
C SER A 268 64.52 -15.34 -5.97
N THR A 269 65.53 -16.13 -6.33
CA THR A 269 66.65 -16.57 -5.49
C THR A 269 67.63 -15.43 -5.15
N GLY A 270 67.42 -14.21 -5.66
CA GLY A 270 68.21 -13.01 -5.33
C GLY A 270 67.82 -12.26 -4.05
N ARG A 271 66.68 -12.58 -3.40
CA ARG A 271 66.20 -11.82 -2.21
C ARG A 271 66.29 -12.56 -0.87
N LYS A 272 66.73 -13.82 -0.85
CA LYS A 272 66.92 -14.58 0.40
C LYS A 272 68.03 -14.00 1.30
N ASN A 273 69.02 -13.28 0.74
CA ASN A 273 70.09 -12.66 1.53
C ASN A 273 69.74 -11.27 2.13
N LYS A 274 68.67 -10.61 1.69
CA LYS A 274 68.18 -9.35 2.32
C LYS A 274 67.12 -9.61 3.39
N ALA A 275 66.35 -10.69 3.28
CA ALA A 275 65.34 -11.06 4.28
C ALA A 275 65.97 -11.47 5.63
N ALA A 276 67.11 -12.17 5.60
CA ALA A 276 67.87 -12.49 6.82
C ALA A 276 68.38 -11.22 7.54
N LYS A 277 68.75 -10.18 6.79
CA LYS A 277 69.29 -8.92 7.33
C LYS A 277 68.23 -7.89 7.78
N ALA A 278 66.98 -8.08 7.37
CA ALA A 278 65.84 -7.25 7.78
C ALA A 278 65.18 -7.75 9.07
N ARG A 279 65.22 -9.08 9.31
CA ARG A 279 64.74 -9.70 10.56
C ARG A 279 65.56 -9.29 11.79
N GLU A 280 66.85 -8.98 11.59
CA GLU A 280 67.76 -8.44 12.62
C GLU A 280 67.42 -6.98 13.01
N ARG A 281 66.63 -6.26 12.20
CA ARG A 281 66.22 -4.86 12.46
C ARG A 281 64.75 -4.70 12.87
N GLY A 282 64.05 -5.78 13.22
CA GLY A 282 62.71 -5.71 13.81
C GLY A 282 61.59 -5.22 12.87
N GLN A 283 61.83 -5.14 11.56
CA GLN A 283 60.78 -4.84 10.58
C GLN A 283 59.99 -6.12 10.27
N LYS A 284 58.76 -6.20 10.78
CA LYS A 284 57.77 -7.21 10.36
C LYS A 284 57.36 -6.95 8.91
N ARG A 285 57.21 -8.00 8.12
CA ARG A 285 56.70 -7.90 6.74
C ARG A 285 55.20 -7.57 6.80
N LEU A 286 54.71 -6.83 5.80
CA LEU A 286 53.28 -6.49 5.68
C LEU A 286 52.40 -7.75 5.63
N ASP A 287 52.94 -8.85 5.10
CA ASP A 287 52.32 -10.18 5.07
C ASP A 287 51.99 -10.73 6.48
N GLU A 288 52.81 -10.38 7.47
CA GLU A 288 52.66 -10.81 8.88
C GLU A 288 51.63 -9.97 9.65
N ILE A 289 51.36 -8.75 9.17
CA ILE A 289 50.36 -7.82 9.75
C ILE A 289 48.97 -8.11 9.17
N TRP A 290 48.89 -8.74 7.99
CA TRP A 290 47.64 -9.05 7.29
C TRP A 290 47.03 -10.44 7.63
N GLY A 291 47.54 -11.13 8.64
CA GLY A 291 46.85 -12.29 9.24
C GLY A 291 46.79 -13.56 8.38
N GLY A 292 47.87 -13.91 7.69
CA GLY A 292 48.02 -15.18 6.96
C GLY A 292 48.66 -16.30 7.77
N GLY A 293 48.39 -16.37 9.08
CA GLY A 293 48.90 -17.42 9.95
C GLY A 293 47.84 -18.48 10.22
N ASP A 294 47.62 -19.37 9.27
CA ASP A 294 47.18 -20.73 9.61
C ASP A 294 48.40 -21.64 9.49
N GLU A 295 48.83 -22.10 10.67
CA GLU A 295 49.71 -23.23 10.87
C GLU A 295 48.99 -24.48 10.38
N ASP A 296 49.19 -24.86 9.11
CA ASP A 296 49.27 -26.28 8.80
C ASP A 296 50.26 -26.56 7.67
N GLY A 297 51.26 -27.37 8.02
CA GLY A 297 52.41 -27.69 7.20
C GLY A 297 52.04 -28.63 6.06
N GLY A 298 51.99 -28.10 4.85
CA GLY A 298 52.07 -28.88 3.62
C GLY A 298 52.47 -27.98 2.47
N SER A 299 53.55 -28.31 1.77
CA SER A 299 53.93 -27.66 0.51
C SER A 299 52.91 -28.00 -0.58
N LEU A 300 51.72 -27.46 -0.49
CA LEU A 300 50.74 -27.56 -1.56
C LEU A 300 51.12 -26.55 -2.64
N ASP A 301 51.28 -27.04 -3.87
CA ASP A 301 51.50 -26.20 -5.04
C ASP A 301 50.45 -25.08 -5.03
N PRO A 302 50.84 -23.80 -5.25
CA PRO A 302 49.90 -22.68 -5.18
C PRO A 302 48.75 -22.83 -6.18
N GLU A 303 48.99 -23.52 -7.31
CA GLU A 303 47.97 -23.90 -8.29
C GLU A 303 46.84 -24.77 -7.69
N LYS A 304 47.20 -25.74 -6.85
CA LYS A 304 46.24 -26.68 -6.24
C LYS A 304 45.44 -25.97 -5.15
N ARG A 305 46.12 -25.17 -4.32
CA ARG A 305 45.47 -24.37 -3.27
C ARG A 305 44.41 -23.43 -3.84
N ALA A 306 44.75 -22.71 -4.91
CA ALA A 306 43.82 -21.79 -5.57
C ALA A 306 42.63 -22.53 -6.22
N GLY A 307 42.87 -23.72 -6.78
CA GLY A 307 41.82 -24.57 -7.33
C GLY A 307 40.88 -25.14 -6.28
N ASP A 308 41.42 -25.62 -5.16
CA ASP A 308 40.62 -26.16 -4.05
C ASP A 308 39.82 -25.03 -3.35
N GLU A 309 40.40 -23.83 -3.16
CA GLU A 309 39.67 -22.68 -2.61
C GLU A 309 38.46 -22.27 -3.47
N LEU A 310 38.60 -22.30 -4.80
CA LEU A 310 37.46 -22.03 -5.69
C LEU A 310 36.37 -23.11 -5.58
N LEU A 311 36.78 -24.37 -5.47
CA LEU A 311 35.84 -25.49 -5.38
C LEU A 311 35.06 -25.46 -4.07
N ASP A 312 35.75 -25.22 -2.95
CA ASP A 312 35.15 -25.07 -1.63
C ASP A 312 34.16 -23.90 -1.61
N LEU A 313 34.49 -22.79 -2.28
CA LEU A 313 33.60 -21.63 -2.38
C LEU A 313 32.34 -21.95 -3.19
N VAL A 314 32.47 -22.63 -4.34
CA VAL A 314 31.33 -23.04 -5.17
C VAL A 314 30.44 -24.03 -4.42
N GLU A 315 31.02 -25.00 -3.72
CA GLU A 315 30.29 -25.97 -2.91
C GLU A 315 29.54 -25.27 -1.77
N ALA A 316 30.21 -24.39 -1.02
CA ALA A 316 29.57 -23.61 0.03
C ALA A 316 28.40 -22.78 -0.51
N MET A 317 28.57 -22.12 -1.66
CA MET A 317 27.51 -21.34 -2.30
C MET A 317 26.31 -22.21 -2.74
N MET A 318 26.57 -23.37 -3.35
CA MET A 318 25.51 -24.32 -3.74
C MET A 318 24.76 -24.86 -2.53
N ASN A 319 25.46 -25.22 -1.45
CA ASN A 319 24.85 -25.69 -0.21
C ASN A 319 23.99 -24.58 0.42
N THR A 320 24.51 -23.34 0.50
CA THR A 320 23.70 -22.22 1.01
C THR A 320 22.46 -21.92 0.17
N MET A 321 22.51 -22.13 -1.15
CA MET A 321 21.34 -21.97 -2.02
C MET A 321 20.28 -23.06 -1.80
N LEU A 322 20.71 -24.27 -1.41
CA LEU A 322 19.81 -25.38 -1.08
C LEU A 322 19.20 -25.24 0.32
N GLU A 323 19.92 -24.63 1.26
CA GLU A 323 19.51 -24.50 2.67
C GLU A 323 18.71 -23.22 2.99
N ASP A 324 19.16 -22.05 2.53
CA ASP A 324 18.72 -20.71 3.01
C ASP A 324 17.92 -19.91 1.95
N ASP A 325 17.13 -20.58 1.11
CA ASP A 325 16.43 -20.05 -0.07
C ASP A 325 17.37 -19.58 -1.22
N SER A 326 16.82 -19.41 -2.44
CA SER A 326 17.57 -19.06 -3.67
C SER A 326 18.36 -17.74 -3.62
N HIS A 327 18.28 -17.01 -2.50
CA HIS A 327 18.96 -15.74 -2.28
C HIS A 327 19.95 -15.71 -1.10
N GLY A 328 20.38 -16.87 -0.61
CA GLY A 328 21.43 -16.99 0.40
C GLY A 328 22.76 -16.32 0.02
N TYR A 329 23.38 -15.64 0.99
CA TYR A 329 24.73 -15.06 0.88
C TYR A 329 25.71 -15.87 1.71
N THR A 330 26.79 -16.32 1.10
CA THR A 330 27.92 -16.97 1.77
C THR A 330 28.95 -15.92 2.22
N LYS A 331 29.49 -16.07 3.43
CA LYS A 331 30.53 -15.18 3.96
C LYS A 331 31.91 -15.62 3.47
N LEU A 332 32.64 -14.70 2.86
CA LEU A 332 34.03 -14.88 2.43
C LEU A 332 34.99 -14.71 3.62
N THR A 333 36.06 -15.50 3.65
CA THR A 333 37.15 -15.39 4.64
C THR A 333 38.10 -14.25 4.29
N ARG A 334 38.38 -14.07 2.99
CA ARG A 334 39.25 -13.03 2.42
C ARG A 334 38.79 -12.65 1.02
N GLU A 335 39.25 -11.50 0.54
CA GLU A 335 39.07 -11.12 -0.87
C GLU A 335 40.06 -11.93 -1.75
N SER A 336 39.59 -13.06 -2.26
CA SER A 336 40.40 -13.97 -3.10
C SER A 336 40.20 -13.73 -4.59
N ALA A 337 41.21 -14.08 -5.40
CA ALA A 337 41.09 -14.06 -6.86
C ALA A 337 39.94 -14.96 -7.36
N ALA A 338 39.64 -16.06 -6.67
CA ALA A 338 38.49 -16.92 -6.92
C ALA A 338 37.14 -16.16 -6.80
N SER A 339 36.96 -15.40 -5.72
CA SER A 339 35.74 -14.60 -5.51
C SER A 339 35.57 -13.52 -6.60
N ARG A 340 36.65 -12.85 -6.99
CA ARG A 340 36.64 -11.86 -8.09
C ARG A 340 36.33 -12.51 -9.43
N PHE A 341 36.89 -13.69 -9.70
CA PHE A 341 36.63 -14.45 -10.91
C PHE A 341 35.15 -14.80 -11.05
N LEU A 342 34.52 -15.34 -10.01
CA LEU A 342 33.09 -15.72 -10.03
C LEU A 342 32.16 -14.52 -10.30
N VAL A 343 32.51 -13.35 -9.75
CA VAL A 343 31.76 -12.11 -9.98
C VAL A 343 31.96 -11.62 -11.42
N ARG A 344 33.20 -11.65 -11.91
CA ARG A 344 33.56 -11.24 -13.28
C ARG A 344 32.97 -12.17 -14.33
N SER A 345 32.85 -13.46 -14.04
CA SER A 345 32.21 -14.45 -14.92
C SER A 345 30.69 -14.43 -14.85
N PHE A 346 30.10 -13.49 -14.09
CA PHE A 346 28.65 -13.37 -13.88
C PHE A 346 27.97 -14.63 -13.34
N VAL A 347 28.72 -15.46 -12.61
CA VAL A 347 28.17 -16.65 -11.92
C VAL A 347 27.68 -16.27 -10.53
N ALA A 348 28.31 -15.26 -9.93
CA ALA A 348 28.02 -14.78 -8.60
C ALA A 348 27.85 -13.25 -8.56
N THR A 349 27.18 -12.76 -7.52
CA THR A 349 27.09 -11.33 -7.22
C THR A 349 27.52 -11.05 -5.79
N LEU A 350 28.18 -9.92 -5.56
CA LEU A 350 28.51 -9.46 -4.22
C LEU A 350 27.32 -8.73 -3.59
N HIS A 351 27.27 -8.74 -2.26
CA HIS A 351 26.30 -7.93 -1.55
C HIS A 351 26.60 -6.43 -1.75
N PRO A 352 25.59 -5.60 -2.11
CA PRO A 352 25.82 -4.20 -2.50
C PRO A 352 26.41 -3.33 -1.38
N LYS A 353 26.28 -3.77 -0.11
CA LYS A 353 26.82 -3.07 1.06
C LYS A 353 28.01 -3.79 1.72
N ASP A 354 28.26 -5.05 1.37
CA ASP A 354 29.24 -5.88 2.07
C ASP A 354 30.03 -6.72 1.06
N ALA A 355 31.26 -6.30 0.77
CA ALA A 355 32.13 -6.99 -0.20
C ALA A 355 32.60 -8.37 0.29
N MET A 356 32.39 -8.70 1.58
CA MET A 356 32.73 -10.02 2.14
C MET A 356 31.57 -11.02 2.04
N ARG A 357 30.47 -10.66 1.38
CA ARG A 357 29.34 -11.57 1.15
C ARG A 357 29.12 -11.77 -0.33
N ILE A 358 29.08 -13.02 -0.75
CA ILE A 358 28.87 -13.43 -2.14
C ILE A 358 27.67 -14.35 -2.24
N ARG A 359 26.91 -14.25 -3.33
CA ARG A 359 25.75 -15.10 -3.59
C ARG A 359 25.81 -15.67 -5.00
N LEU A 360 25.28 -16.87 -5.18
CA LEU A 360 25.12 -17.48 -6.50
C LEU A 360 23.95 -16.79 -7.22
N LEU A 361 24.07 -16.63 -8.54
CA LEU A 361 22.94 -16.25 -9.36
C LEU A 361 21.99 -17.44 -9.48
N ASP A 362 20.68 -17.19 -9.39
CA ASP A 362 19.68 -18.25 -9.53
C ASP A 362 19.56 -18.66 -11.00
N PHE A 363 20.05 -19.86 -11.32
CA PHE A 363 19.94 -20.47 -12.66
C PHE A 363 18.66 -21.31 -12.83
N ALA A 364 17.94 -21.59 -11.75
CA ALA A 364 16.74 -22.43 -11.73
C ALA A 364 15.44 -21.63 -11.79
N GLY A 365 15.49 -20.35 -11.41
CA GLY A 365 14.37 -19.42 -11.50
C GLY A 365 13.82 -19.33 -12.92
N LYS A 366 12.67 -19.97 -13.17
CA LYS A 366 11.86 -19.67 -14.35
C LYS A 366 11.47 -18.19 -14.26
N ILE A 367 11.76 -17.44 -15.32
CA ILE A 367 11.27 -16.07 -15.48
C ILE A 367 9.76 -16.14 -15.76
N GLU A 368 8.96 -16.41 -14.74
CA GLU A 368 7.54 -16.06 -14.75
C GLU A 368 7.43 -14.58 -14.36
N GLY A 369 7.52 -13.71 -15.36
CA GLY A 369 7.37 -12.26 -15.16
C GLY A 369 8.47 -11.47 -15.84
N GLY A 370 8.40 -11.40 -17.17
CA GLY A 370 9.36 -10.69 -18.01
C GLY A 370 8.75 -9.88 -19.15
N ARG A 371 7.45 -9.51 -19.05
CA ARG A 371 6.83 -8.23 -19.48
C ARG A 371 5.31 -8.33 -19.41
#